data_AF-A0A1I4JRK1-F1
#
_entry.id   AF-A0A1I4JRK1-F1
#
_cell.length_a   1.000
_cell.length_b   1.000
_cell.length_c   1.000
_cell.angle_alpha   90.00
_cell.angle_beta   90.00
_cell.angle_gamma   90.00
#
_symmetry.space_group_name_H-M   'P 1'
#
loop_
_entity.id
_entity.type
_entity.pdbx_description
1 polymer ?
#
loop_
_entity_poly.entity_id
_entity_poly.type
_entity_poly.pdbx_seq_one_letter_code
_entity_poly.pdbx_strand_id
1 'polypeptide(L)' 'MNEAHNPTEAEVAATADAMAGRALVEARMALCTSEEQAAFWEAVGRCFGGGKPPDMQAAD' A
#
# COMPACT_ATOMS: atom_id res chain seq x y z
N MET A 1 -33.99 -0.77 -10.88
CA MET A 1 -33.12 -1.61 -10.04
C MET A 1 -31.78 -0.93 -10.02
N ASN A 2 -31.32 -0.45 -8.86
CA ASN A 2 -30.01 0.19 -8.76
C ASN A 2 -29.01 -0.95 -8.56
N GLU A 3 -28.35 -1.39 -9.63
CA GLU A 3 -27.28 -2.38 -9.51
C GLU A 3 -26.21 -1.80 -8.58
N ALA A 4 -25.90 -2.52 -7.51
CA ALA A 4 -24.84 -2.13 -6.59
C ALA A 4 -23.53 -2.12 -7.38
N HIS A 5 -23.04 -0.94 -7.73
CA HIS A 5 -21.73 -0.77 -8.34
C HIS A 5 -20.69 -1.17 -7.28
N ASN A 6 -20.08 -2.34 -7.46
CA ASN A 6 -18.95 -2.77 -6.67
C ASN A 6 -17.69 -2.15 -7.31
N PRO A 7 -17.04 -1.19 -6.64
CA PRO A 7 -15.87 -0.53 -7.22
C PRO A 7 -14.73 -1.53 -7.38
N THR A 8 -14.01 -1.40 -8.48
CA THR A 8 -12.74 -2.08 -8.72
C THR A 8 -11.67 -1.61 -7.74
N GLU A 9 -10.61 -2.38 -7.56
CA GLU A 9 -9.49 -1.99 -6.69
C GLU A 9 -8.85 -0.66 -7.14
N ALA A 10 -8.80 -0.39 -8.45
CA ALA A 10 -8.29 0.87 -8.98
C ALA A 10 -9.18 2.06 -8.59
N GLU A 11 -10.50 1.88 -8.61
CA GLU A 11 -11.45 2.91 -8.18
C GLU A 11 -11.35 3.16 -6.68
N VAL A 12 -11.21 2.10 -5.88
CA VAL A 12 -10.98 2.22 -4.43
C VAL A 12 -9.65 2.92 -4.14
N ALA A 13 -8.58 2.57 -4.85
CA ALA A 13 -7.27 3.19 -4.69
C ALA A 13 -7.25 4.69 -5.04
N ALA A 14 -8.15 5.13 -5.92
CA ALA A 14 -8.32 6.54 -6.28
C ALA A 14 -9.19 7.33 -5.29
N THR A 15 -9.80 6.68 -4.28
CA THR A 15 -10.57 7.39 -3.25
C THR A 15 -9.65 8.25 -2.38
N ALA A 16 -10.19 9.37 -1.87
CA ALA A 16 -9.44 10.29 -1.02
C ALA A 16 -8.88 9.59 0.24
N ASP A 17 -9.67 8.70 0.85
CA ASP A 17 -9.28 7.97 2.05
C ASP A 17 -8.16 6.96 1.77
N ALA A 18 -8.22 6.23 0.65
CA ALA A 18 -7.16 5.31 0.25
C ALA A 18 -5.84 6.05 -0.03
N MET A 19 -5.90 7.18 -0.73
CA MET A 19 -4.74 8.03 -0.98
C MET A 19 -4.16 8.62 0.30
N ALA A 20 -5.00 9.13 1.20
CA ALA A 20 -4.57 9.67 2.49
C ALA A 20 -3.94 8.59 3.38
N GLY A 21 -4.54 7.40 3.44
CA GLY A 21 -3.99 6.25 4.15
C GLY A 21 -2.62 5.82 3.61
N ARG A 22 -2.47 5.77 2.28
CA ARG A 22 -1.19 5.45 1.64
C ARG A 22 -0.12 6.48 1.98
N ALA A 23 -0.44 7.78 1.94
CA ALA A 23 0.49 8.84 2.29
C ALA A 23 0.98 8.73 3.75
N LEU A 24 0.11 8.35 4.70
CA LEU A 24 0.50 8.12 6.09
C LEU A 24 1.48 6.95 6.24
N VAL A 25 1.23 5.84 5.54
CA VAL A 25 2.13 4.69 5.53
C VAL A 25 3.49 5.07 4.93
N GLU A 26 3.51 5.77 3.80
CA GLU A 26 4.74 6.22 3.14
C GLU A 26 5.55 7.17 4.03
N ALA A 27 4.89 8.14 4.69
CA ALA A 27 5.56 9.05 5.62
C ALA A 27 6.17 8.31 6.82
N ARG A 28 5.51 7.25 7.32
CA ARG A 28 6.07 6.42 8.39
C ARG A 28 7.24 5.58 7.90
N MET A 29 7.15 4.99 6.71
CA MET A 29 8.21 4.18 6.11
C MET A 29 9.49 5.00 5.88
N ALA A 30 9.38 6.27 5.50
CA ALA A 30 10.52 7.17 5.35
C ALA A 30 11.32 7.40 6.65
N LEU A 31 10.72 7.15 7.82
CA LEU A 31 11.37 7.25 9.13
C LEU A 31 11.93 5.91 9.63
N CYS A 32 11.63 4.80 8.94
CA CYS A 32 12.07 3.46 9.32
C CYS A 32 13.40 3.13 8.67
N THR A 33 14.21 2.34 9.37
CA THR A 33 15.40 1.70 8.78
C THR A 33 15.00 0.73 7.67
N SER A 34 15.94 0.39 6.79
CA SER A 34 15.68 -0.55 5.70
C SER A 34 15.23 -1.94 6.19
N GLU A 35 15.71 -2.38 7.36
CA GLU A 35 15.30 -3.65 7.97
C GLU A 35 13.85 -3.60 8.46
N GLU A 36 13.46 -2.51 9.13
CA GLU A 36 12.08 -2.31 9.57
C GLU A 36 11.10 -2.20 8.40
N GLN A 37 11.51 -1.53 7.31
CA GLN A 37 10.71 -1.47 6.08
C GLN A 37 10.52 -2.86 5.46
N ALA A 38 11.59 -3.68 5.40
CA ALA A 38 11.50 -5.05 4.90
C ALA A 38 10.57 -5.91 5.76
N ALA A 39 10.70 -5.83 7.08
CA ALA A 39 9.84 -6.56 8.02
C ALA A 39 8.36 -6.15 7.89
N PHE A 40 8.08 -4.86 7.68
CA PHE A 40 6.73 -4.36 7.42
C PHE A 40 6.12 -5.00 6.16
N TRP A 41 6.84 -4.99 5.04
CA TRP A 41 6.33 -5.54 3.78
C TRP A 41 6.20 -7.07 3.80
N GLU A 42 7.07 -7.76 4.53
CA GLU A 42 6.93 -9.19 4.80
C GLU A 42 5.64 -9.49 5.57
N ALA A 43 5.35 -8.71 6.62
CA ALA A 43 4.12 -8.85 7.40
C ALA A 43 2.86 -8.55 6.55
N VAL A 44 2.87 -7.48 5.75
CA VAL A 44 1.79 -7.16 4.81
C VAL A 44 1.55 -8.31 3.83
N GLY A 45 2.62 -8.88 3.25
CA GLY A 45 2.53 -10.02 2.35
C GLY A 45 1.92 -11.26 3.00
N ARG A 46 2.28 -11.56 4.25
CA ARG A 46 1.67 -12.67 5.02
C ARG A 46 0.19 -12.45 5.31
N CYS A 47 -0.21 -11.21 5.60
CA CYS A 47 -1.58 -10.89 5.99
C CYS A 47 -2.55 -10.79 4.80
N PHE A 48 -2.08 -10.29 3.65
CA PHE A 48 -2.96 -9.92 2.53
C PHE A 48 -2.66 -10.66 1.22
N GLY A 49 -1.70 -11.59 1.19
CA GLY A 49 -1.45 -12.47 0.04
C GLY A 49 -0.75 -11.82 -1.16
N GLY A 50 -0.36 -10.54 -1.06
CA GLY A 50 0.40 -9.79 -2.07
C GLY A 50 1.46 -8.92 -1.40
N GLY A 51 2.68 -9.46 -1.24
CA GLY A 51 3.77 -8.82 -0.52
C GLY A 51 4.74 -8.08 -1.44
N LYS A 52 5.09 -6.87 -1.01
CA LYS A 52 6.02 -5.88 -1.61
C LYS A 52 5.36 -4.90 -2.60
N PRO A 53 5.44 -3.57 -2.35
CA PRO A 53 5.05 -2.58 -3.35
C PRO A 53 5.95 -2.72 -4.59
N PRO A 54 5.48 -2.31 -5.79
CA PRO A 54 6.32 -2.31 -6.99
C PRO A 54 7.59 -1.53 -6.71
N ASP A 55 8.73 -2.11 -7.10
CA ASP A 55 10.08 -1.71 -6.69
C ASP A 55 10.23 -0.19 -6.63
N MET A 56 10.40 0.31 -5.41
CA MET A 56 11.02 1.61 -5.16
C MET A 56 12.44 1.47 -5.71
N GLN A 57 12.62 1.85 -6.98
CA GLN A 57 13.89 1.77 -7.72
C GLN A 57 15.01 2.22 -6.79
N ALA A 58 15.87 1.28 -6.43
CA ALA A 58 17.20 1.62 -5.93
C ALA A 58 17.86 2.39 -7.07
N ALA A 59 18.00 3.70 -6.88
CA ALA A 59 18.90 4.49 -7.70
C ALA A 59 20.31 3.95 -7.45
N ASP A 60 20.96 3.53 -8.54
CA ASP A 60 22.37 3.13 -8.61
C ASP A 60 23.29 4.25 -8.08
#